data_AF-I2NVQ4-F1
#
_entry.id   AF-I2NVQ4-F1
#
_cell.length_a   1.000
_cell.length_b   1.000
_cell.length_c   1.000
_cell.angle_alpha   90.00
_cell.angle_beta   90.00
_cell.angle_gamma   90.00
#
_symmetry.space_group_name_H-M   'P 1'
#
loop_
_entity.id
_entity.type
_entity.pdbx_description
1 polymer ?
#
loop_
_entity_poly.entity_id
_entity_poly.type
_entity_poly.pdbx_seq_one_letter_code
_entity_poly.pdbx_strand_id
1 'polypeptide(L)'
;MTDFTDDKPIEQITDMEDEYPINHMFFSTDSDDKSCLDYEKYNAIYQIKNSKMFYEALGVYWFNAERVLIRAFHDFKHLKHPEFTGWIIKGIKEIERTEQKCLEAIKRYEEEYNQPYNYLEELNPFESFILDDADWETAVNMLNFFTAKAIFDYVTEFDSLSFEDRLYKFQGLANFITASLGVIELEANPDESLIEAARKGGRTKQSPYEKAGTITAVNELLEEKQDILKQKGGKTTLYKLIRDLIASQTISAPKEPTEKTILQWITNFENRK
;
A
#
# COMPACT_ATOMS: atom_id res chain seq x y z
N MET A 1 34.56 29.87 -48.64
CA MET A 1 33.53 29.95 -49.69
C MET A 1 33.38 28.54 -50.22
N THR A 2 32.32 27.87 -49.78
CA THR A 2 31.78 26.54 -50.15
C THR A 2 30.64 26.33 -49.14
N ASP A 3 29.49 26.97 -49.35
CA ASP A 3 28.28 26.39 -49.95
C ASP A 3 27.85 25.08 -49.29
N PHE A 4 26.93 25.20 -48.33
CA PHE A 4 26.07 24.13 -47.84
C PHE A 4 24.73 24.28 -48.54
N THR A 5 24.57 23.66 -49.70
CA THR A 5 23.26 23.34 -50.27
C THR A 5 23.31 21.88 -50.71
N ASP A 6 22.84 21.01 -49.84
CA ASP A 6 22.32 19.71 -50.23
C ASP A 6 21.05 19.49 -49.40
N ASP A 7 19.96 20.06 -49.91
CA ASP A 7 18.59 19.66 -49.58
C ASP A 7 18.42 18.21 -50.00
N LYS A 8 18.62 17.28 -49.07
CA LYS A 8 18.01 15.95 -49.17
C LYS A 8 16.61 16.04 -48.56
N PRO A 9 15.58 15.57 -49.27
CA PRO A 9 14.23 15.58 -48.74
C PRO A 9 14.19 14.72 -47.47
N ILE A 10 13.58 15.26 -46.43
CA ILE A 10 13.21 14.52 -45.22
C ILE A 10 12.36 13.34 -45.69
N GLU A 11 12.91 12.13 -45.66
CA GLU A 11 12.11 10.92 -45.77
C GLU A 11 11.05 11.00 -44.67
N GLN A 12 9.79 11.00 -45.11
CA GLN A 12 8.66 10.86 -44.21
C GLN A 12 8.91 9.61 -43.38
N ILE A 13 9.14 9.79 -42.08
CA ILE A 13 9.07 8.71 -41.10
C ILE A 13 7.59 8.30 -41.11
N THR A 14 7.27 7.36 -41.98
CA THR A 14 6.02 6.61 -41.97
C THR A 14 5.90 5.92 -40.63
N ASP A 15 4.73 6.08 -40.02
CA ASP A 15 4.29 5.49 -38.76
C ASP A 15 4.91 4.11 -38.53
N MET A 16 5.90 4.04 -37.64
CA MET A 16 6.16 2.81 -36.90
C MET A 16 5.16 2.80 -35.76
N GLU A 17 4.01 2.18 -36.02
CA GLU A 17 3.19 1.62 -34.95
C GLU A 17 4.06 0.61 -34.20
N ASP A 18 4.69 1.04 -33.11
CA ASP A 18 5.16 0.14 -32.08
C ASP A 18 3.90 -0.51 -31.45
N GLU A 19 3.39 -1.54 -32.11
CA GLU A 19 2.38 -2.46 -31.58
C GLU A 19 2.97 -3.18 -30.36
N TYR A 20 2.91 -2.54 -29.20
CA TYR A 20 2.88 -3.27 -27.94
C TYR A 20 1.55 -4.03 -27.87
N PRO A 21 1.54 -5.37 -27.75
CA PRO A 21 0.31 -6.13 -27.89
C PRO A 21 -0.51 -6.03 -26.61
N ILE A 22 -1.35 -4.99 -26.49
CA ILE A 22 -2.48 -4.94 -25.56
C ILE A 22 -3.74 -5.56 -26.21
N ASN A 23 -3.64 -6.08 -27.44
CA ASN A 23 -4.80 -6.47 -28.24
C ASN A 23 -5.39 -7.88 -27.98
N HIS A 24 -4.95 -8.59 -26.95
CA HIS A 24 -5.56 -9.87 -26.56
C HIS A 24 -5.81 -9.97 -25.05
N MET A 25 -6.37 -8.93 -24.44
CA MET A 25 -6.89 -8.98 -23.08
C MET A 25 -8.35 -9.44 -23.13
N PHE A 26 -8.58 -10.74 -22.96
CA PHE A 26 -9.94 -11.28 -22.87
C PHE A 26 -10.45 -11.10 -21.44
N PHE A 27 -11.52 -10.31 -21.29
CA PHE A 27 -12.25 -10.16 -20.04
C PHE A 27 -13.41 -11.15 -20.01
N SER A 28 -13.41 -12.05 -19.03
CA SER A 28 -14.49 -13.03 -18.83
C SER A 28 -15.19 -12.80 -17.48
N THR A 29 -16.49 -13.07 -17.42
CA THR A 29 -17.28 -13.13 -16.19
C THR A 29 -17.56 -14.61 -15.87
N ASP A 30 -16.70 -15.23 -15.07
CA ASP A 30 -16.72 -16.69 -14.86
C ASP A 30 -17.50 -17.13 -13.60
N SER A 31 -18.37 -16.29 -13.03
CA SER A 31 -19.11 -16.61 -11.80
C SER A 31 -20.61 -16.31 -11.88
N ASP A 32 -21.42 -17.17 -11.27
CA ASP A 32 -22.84 -16.91 -10.94
C ASP A 32 -23.03 -15.70 -9.98
N ASP A 33 -21.92 -15.13 -9.48
CA ASP A 33 -21.91 -13.90 -8.70
C ASP A 33 -21.85 -12.67 -9.63
N LYS A 34 -22.61 -11.63 -9.30
CA LYS A 34 -22.61 -10.38 -10.09
C LYS A 34 -21.21 -9.77 -10.11
N SER A 35 -20.84 -9.20 -11.25
CA SER A 35 -19.59 -8.47 -11.42
C SER A 35 -19.51 -7.34 -10.40
N CYS A 36 -18.34 -7.15 -9.76
CA CYS A 36 -18.13 -6.00 -8.89
C CYS A 36 -18.30 -4.66 -9.65
N LEU A 37 -17.99 -4.64 -10.95
CA LEU A 37 -18.10 -3.44 -11.78
C LEU A 37 -19.52 -3.10 -12.21
N ASP A 38 -20.51 -3.96 -11.91
CA ASP A 38 -21.93 -3.60 -12.06
C ASP A 38 -22.41 -2.61 -10.99
N TYR A 39 -21.61 -2.43 -9.92
CA TYR A 39 -21.93 -1.57 -8.79
C TYR A 39 -21.22 -0.23 -8.91
N GLU A 40 -22.01 0.86 -8.86
CA GLU A 40 -21.54 2.23 -9.11
C GLU A 40 -20.29 2.61 -8.29
N LYS A 41 -20.26 2.23 -7.01
CA LYS A 41 -19.13 2.47 -6.10
C LYS A 41 -17.80 1.95 -6.66
N TYR A 42 -17.75 0.67 -7.05
CA TYR A 42 -16.53 0.02 -7.53
C TYR A 42 -16.22 0.39 -8.97
N ASN A 43 -17.27 0.56 -9.78
CA ASN A 43 -17.12 1.05 -11.14
C ASN A 43 -16.52 2.45 -11.16
N ALA A 44 -16.93 3.37 -10.28
CA ALA A 44 -16.37 4.72 -10.21
C ALA A 44 -14.84 4.70 -9.94
N ILE A 45 -14.40 3.84 -9.00
CA ILE A 45 -12.98 3.65 -8.70
C ILE A 45 -12.25 3.10 -9.93
N TYR A 46 -12.78 2.05 -10.57
CA TYR A 46 -12.12 1.44 -11.73
C TYR A 46 -12.05 2.38 -12.95
N GLN A 47 -13.14 3.10 -13.22
CA GLN A 47 -13.28 3.97 -14.40
C GLN A 47 -12.53 5.29 -14.27
N ILE A 48 -11.95 5.61 -13.10
CA ILE A 48 -11.18 6.84 -12.91
C ILE A 48 -10.05 6.98 -13.93
N LYS A 49 -9.47 5.85 -14.39
CA LYS A 49 -8.43 5.79 -15.42
C LYS A 49 -8.82 6.39 -16.78
N ASN A 50 -10.12 6.50 -17.04
CA ASN A 50 -10.65 7.10 -18.27
C ASN A 50 -10.83 8.62 -18.15
N SER A 51 -10.60 9.21 -16.96
CA SER A 51 -10.71 10.66 -16.77
C SER A 51 -9.43 11.38 -17.21
N LYS A 52 -9.57 12.60 -17.73
CA LYS A 52 -8.41 13.48 -18.01
C LYS A 52 -7.57 13.72 -16.75
N MET A 53 -8.24 13.92 -15.61
CA MET A 53 -7.62 14.20 -14.33
C MET A 53 -6.68 13.08 -13.89
N PHE A 54 -6.97 11.82 -14.23
CA PHE A 54 -6.09 10.70 -13.92
C PHE A 54 -4.69 10.86 -14.53
N TYR A 55 -4.62 11.22 -15.81
CA TYR A 55 -3.35 11.45 -16.50
C TYR A 55 -2.64 12.71 -15.99
N GLU A 56 -3.40 13.78 -15.71
CA GLU A 56 -2.84 15.04 -15.21
C GLU A 56 -2.28 14.91 -13.79
N ALA A 57 -3.00 14.22 -12.90
CA ALA A 57 -2.62 14.07 -11.51
C ALA A 57 -1.43 13.12 -11.30
N LEU A 58 -1.37 12.05 -12.10
CA LEU A 58 -0.36 10.99 -11.93
C LEU A 58 0.87 11.19 -12.81
N GLY A 59 0.77 12.01 -13.86
CA GLY A 59 1.86 12.20 -14.83
C GLY A 59 2.37 10.85 -15.33
N VAL A 60 3.68 10.65 -15.36
CA VAL A 60 4.32 9.41 -15.87
C VAL A 60 3.92 8.13 -15.10
N TYR A 61 3.32 8.24 -13.91
CA TYR A 61 2.87 7.07 -13.14
C TYR A 61 1.49 6.54 -13.56
N TRP A 62 0.78 7.20 -14.49
CA TRP A 62 -0.57 6.78 -14.90
C TRP A 62 -0.61 5.32 -15.38
N PHE A 63 0.38 4.88 -16.15
CA PHE A 63 0.47 3.53 -16.70
C PHE A 63 0.58 2.47 -15.59
N ASN A 64 1.38 2.79 -14.56
CA ASN A 64 1.56 1.93 -13.40
C ASN A 64 0.28 1.87 -12.55
N ALA A 65 -0.37 3.01 -12.33
CA ALA A 65 -1.63 3.09 -11.62
C ALA A 65 -2.75 2.31 -12.32
N GLU A 66 -2.80 2.33 -13.66
CA GLU A 66 -3.77 1.54 -14.42
C GLU A 66 -3.59 0.03 -14.20
N ARG A 67 -2.35 -0.46 -14.18
CA ARG A 67 -2.08 -1.88 -13.87
C ARG A 67 -2.61 -2.28 -12.49
N VAL A 68 -2.47 -1.39 -11.49
CA VAL A 68 -3.00 -1.61 -10.14
C VAL A 68 -4.53 -1.63 -10.15
N LEU A 69 -5.17 -0.68 -10.84
CA LEU A 69 -6.64 -0.66 -11.00
C LEU A 69 -7.15 -1.94 -11.68
N ILE A 70 -6.48 -2.43 -12.72
CA ILE A 70 -6.85 -3.69 -13.38
C ILE A 70 -6.79 -4.84 -12.36
N ARG A 71 -5.66 -5.01 -11.65
CA ARG A 71 -5.51 -6.11 -10.68
C ARG A 71 -6.46 -6.01 -9.49
N ALA A 72 -6.79 -4.79 -9.03
CA ALA A 72 -7.73 -4.58 -7.93
C ALA A 72 -9.13 -5.14 -8.22
N PHE A 73 -9.57 -5.07 -9.48
CA PHE A 73 -10.92 -5.50 -9.91
C PHE A 73 -10.93 -6.75 -10.78
N HIS A 74 -9.77 -7.28 -11.15
CA HIS A 74 -9.63 -8.48 -11.96
C HIS A 74 -8.62 -9.45 -11.37
N ASP A 75 -8.90 -10.74 -11.50
CA ASP A 75 -7.93 -11.79 -11.26
C ASP A 75 -7.23 -12.18 -12.54
N PHE A 76 -5.91 -12.32 -12.44
CA PHE A 76 -5.15 -13.00 -13.47
C PHE A 76 -5.34 -14.50 -13.30
N LYS A 77 -6.01 -15.17 -14.25
CA LYS A 77 -6.14 -16.63 -14.23
C LYS A 77 -5.59 -17.23 -15.52
N HIS A 78 -4.87 -18.34 -15.35
CA HIS A 78 -4.66 -19.28 -16.44
C HIS A 78 -6.01 -19.91 -16.76
N LEU A 79 -6.52 -19.66 -17.97
CA LEU A 79 -7.75 -20.31 -18.42
C LEU A 79 -7.47 -21.82 -18.60
N LYS A 80 -8.53 -22.62 -18.80
CA LYS A 80 -8.44 -24.09 -18.96
C LYS A 80 -7.43 -24.56 -20.01
N HIS A 81 -7.03 -23.66 -20.90
CA HIS A 81 -5.94 -23.78 -21.85
C HIS A 81 -4.79 -22.89 -21.37
N PRO A 82 -3.65 -23.46 -20.92
CA PRO A 82 -2.53 -22.70 -20.33
C PRO A 82 -1.91 -21.65 -21.27
N GLU A 83 -2.15 -21.78 -22.59
CA GLU A 83 -1.79 -20.81 -23.62
C GLU A 83 -2.67 -19.54 -23.64
N PHE A 84 -3.80 -19.53 -22.91
CA PHE A 84 -4.68 -18.37 -22.79
C PHE A 84 -4.70 -17.87 -21.33
N THR A 85 -4.04 -16.74 -21.10
CA THR A 85 -4.15 -15.99 -19.85
C THR A 85 -5.21 -14.91 -20.00
N GLY A 86 -6.14 -14.81 -19.06
CA GLY A 86 -7.24 -13.84 -19.09
C GLY A 86 -7.37 -13.10 -17.77
N TRP A 87 -7.92 -11.89 -17.84
CA TRP A 87 -8.30 -11.12 -16.67
C TRP A 87 -9.79 -11.34 -16.41
N ILE A 88 -10.11 -11.96 -15.29
CA ILE A 88 -11.50 -12.27 -14.92
C ILE A 88 -11.97 -11.22 -13.93
N ILE A 89 -13.10 -10.57 -14.22
CA ILE A 89 -13.65 -9.56 -13.31
C ILE A 89 -14.02 -10.23 -11.99
N LYS A 90 -13.59 -9.66 -10.87
CA LYS A 90 -13.90 -10.14 -9.53
C LYS A 90 -15.40 -10.05 -9.24
N GLY A 91 -15.92 -11.00 -8.47
CA GLY A 91 -17.30 -10.97 -8.00
C GLY A 91 -17.53 -9.92 -6.92
N ILE A 92 -18.77 -9.46 -6.77
CA ILE A 92 -19.13 -8.45 -5.76
C ILE A 92 -18.81 -8.89 -4.32
N LYS A 93 -19.09 -10.15 -3.95
CA LYS A 93 -18.84 -10.63 -2.58
C LYS A 93 -17.35 -10.65 -2.23
N GLU A 94 -16.51 -10.90 -3.24
CA GLU A 94 -15.07 -10.93 -3.09
C GLU A 94 -14.50 -9.53 -2.85
N ILE A 95 -14.95 -8.54 -3.63
CA ILE A 95 -14.49 -7.16 -3.48
C ILE A 95 -14.97 -6.56 -2.16
N GLU A 96 -16.21 -6.85 -1.74
CA GLU A 96 -16.76 -6.40 -0.45
C GLU A 96 -15.99 -7.00 0.74
N ARG A 97 -15.62 -8.28 0.64
CA ARG A 97 -14.81 -8.93 1.67
C ARG A 97 -13.42 -8.31 1.75
N THR A 98 -12.79 -8.05 0.61
CA THR A 98 -11.48 -7.39 0.52
C THR A 98 -11.54 -6.00 1.15
N GLU A 99 -12.54 -5.20 0.77
CA GLU A 99 -12.76 -3.87 1.34
C GLU A 99 -12.95 -3.92 2.85
N GLN A 100 -13.78 -4.83 3.35
CA GLN A 100 -14.03 -4.99 4.78
C GLN A 100 -12.73 -5.30 5.55
N LYS A 101 -11.87 -6.18 5.02
CA LYS A 101 -10.56 -6.44 5.62
C LYS A 101 -9.66 -5.20 5.60
N CYS A 102 -9.69 -4.39 4.52
CA CYS A 102 -8.96 -3.13 4.49
C CYS A 102 -9.45 -2.14 5.55
N LEU A 103 -10.77 -2.03 5.75
CA LEU A 103 -11.35 -1.17 6.79
C LEU A 103 -10.99 -1.63 8.20
N GLU A 104 -10.98 -2.94 8.44
CA GLU A 104 -10.50 -3.52 9.71
C GLU A 104 -9.03 -3.21 9.94
N ALA A 105 -8.22 -3.24 8.88
CA ALA A 105 -6.80 -2.91 8.97
C ALA A 105 -6.54 -1.46 9.34
N ILE A 106 -7.24 -0.56 8.65
CA ILE A 106 -7.22 0.87 8.95
C ILE A 106 -7.65 1.09 10.39
N LYS A 107 -8.78 0.52 10.82
CA LYS A 107 -9.28 0.70 12.20
C LYS A 107 -8.24 0.25 13.24
N ARG A 108 -7.59 -0.90 13.04
CA ARG A 108 -6.54 -1.36 13.97
C ARG A 108 -5.37 -0.40 14.03
N TYR A 109 -4.91 0.09 12.87
CA TYR A 109 -3.87 1.11 12.81
C TYR A 109 -4.29 2.39 13.54
N GLU A 110 -5.49 2.90 13.26
CA GLU A 110 -6.01 4.11 13.91
C GLU A 110 -6.08 3.96 15.42
N GLU A 111 -6.50 2.80 15.91
CA GLU A 111 -6.53 2.50 17.33
C GLU A 111 -5.12 2.36 17.94
N GLU A 112 -4.16 1.79 17.22
CA GLU A 112 -2.77 1.60 17.68
C GLU A 112 -2.03 2.94 17.78
N TYR A 113 -2.24 3.83 16.81
CA TYR A 113 -1.56 5.11 16.71
C TYR A 113 -2.40 6.30 17.20
N ASN A 114 -3.67 6.07 17.58
CA ASN A 114 -4.66 7.07 17.99
C ASN A 114 -4.71 8.31 17.09
N GLN A 115 -4.67 8.07 15.79
CA GLN A 115 -4.80 9.09 14.77
C GLN A 115 -5.60 8.52 13.61
N PRO A 116 -6.39 9.33 12.89
CA PRO A 116 -7.03 8.87 11.68
C PRO A 116 -5.97 8.42 10.67
N TYR A 117 -6.24 7.33 9.97
CA TYR A 117 -5.33 6.83 8.96
C TYR A 117 -5.50 7.69 7.71
N ASN A 118 -4.39 8.25 7.26
CA ASN A 118 -4.33 8.94 6.00
C ASN A 118 -3.81 7.96 4.94
N TYR A 119 -4.61 7.67 3.91
CA TYR A 119 -4.24 6.83 2.75
C TYR A 119 -2.97 7.28 2.01
N LEU A 120 -2.43 8.43 2.41
CA LEU A 120 -1.34 9.15 1.78
C LEU A 120 -0.10 9.25 2.71
N GLU A 121 -0.16 8.71 3.94
CA GLU A 121 0.99 8.59 4.85
C GLU A 121 1.86 7.35 4.54
N GLU A 122 3.16 7.42 4.89
CA GLU A 122 4.20 6.43 4.51
C GLU A 122 4.00 5.00 5.06
N LEU A 123 3.14 4.83 6.07
CA LEU A 123 2.97 3.53 6.72
C LEU A 123 1.87 2.76 6.03
N ASN A 124 2.28 1.65 5.41
CA ASN A 124 1.35 0.72 4.84
C ASN A 124 0.58 0.01 5.98
N PRO A 125 -0.75 0.20 6.12
CA PRO A 125 -1.53 -0.39 7.19
C PRO A 125 -1.61 -1.92 7.07
N PHE A 126 -1.12 -2.50 5.97
CA PHE A 126 -1.07 -3.93 5.71
C PHE A 126 0.21 -4.61 6.22
N GLU A 127 1.21 -3.85 6.68
CA GLU A 127 2.40 -4.44 7.32
C GLU A 127 2.01 -5.24 8.58
N SER A 128 1.02 -4.77 9.34
CA SER A 128 0.44 -5.50 10.47
C SER A 128 -0.44 -6.71 10.07
N PHE A 129 -0.95 -6.77 8.84
CA PHE A 129 -1.78 -7.90 8.37
C PHE A 129 -0.95 -9.04 7.78
N ILE A 130 0.20 -8.74 7.17
CA ILE A 130 1.22 -9.75 6.84
C ILE A 130 1.77 -10.40 8.14
N LEU A 131 1.73 -9.66 9.26
CA LEU A 131 2.11 -10.14 10.59
C LEU A 131 1.03 -11.02 11.27
N ASP A 132 -0.26 -10.84 10.95
CA ASP A 132 -1.41 -11.56 11.54
C ASP A 132 -1.82 -12.84 10.77
N ASP A 133 -0.88 -13.49 10.07
CA ASP A 133 -1.09 -14.75 9.33
C ASP A 133 -2.17 -14.70 8.23
N ALA A 134 -2.47 -13.52 7.67
CA ALA A 134 -3.28 -13.45 6.46
C ALA A 134 -2.60 -14.25 5.33
N ASP A 135 -3.38 -15.07 4.61
CA ASP A 135 -2.87 -15.78 3.44
C ASP A 135 -2.41 -14.77 2.37
N TRP A 136 -1.45 -15.19 1.55
CA TRP A 136 -0.82 -14.31 0.55
C TRP A 136 -1.84 -13.68 -0.39
N GLU A 137 -2.81 -14.47 -0.88
CA GLU A 137 -3.84 -14.00 -1.79
C GLU A 137 -4.71 -12.90 -1.15
N THR A 138 -5.11 -13.09 0.11
CA THR A 138 -5.77 -12.04 0.90
C THR A 138 -4.92 -10.77 0.94
N ALA A 139 -3.63 -10.87 1.28
CA ALA A 139 -2.75 -9.72 1.40
C ALA A 139 -2.58 -8.97 0.08
N VAL A 140 -2.42 -9.71 -1.03
CA VAL A 140 -2.33 -9.15 -2.39
C VAL A 140 -3.62 -8.41 -2.77
N ASN A 141 -4.77 -9.02 -2.51
CA ASN A 141 -6.08 -8.43 -2.82
C ASN A 141 -6.30 -7.14 -2.02
N MET A 142 -5.96 -7.15 -0.73
CA MET A 142 -6.06 -5.96 0.12
C MET A 142 -5.14 -4.83 -0.35
N LEU A 143 -3.88 -5.14 -0.65
CA LEU A 143 -2.92 -4.15 -1.14
C LEU A 143 -3.40 -3.49 -2.43
N ASN A 144 -3.78 -4.27 -3.44
CA ASN A 144 -4.20 -3.71 -4.73
C ASN A 144 -5.52 -2.93 -4.62
N PHE A 145 -6.51 -3.43 -3.89
CA PHE A 145 -7.77 -2.72 -3.69
C PHE A 145 -7.57 -1.40 -2.94
N PHE A 146 -6.75 -1.40 -1.91
CA PHE A 146 -6.45 -0.19 -1.15
C PHE A 146 -5.67 0.83 -1.97
N THR A 147 -4.66 0.40 -2.72
CA THR A 147 -3.92 1.29 -3.62
C THR A 147 -4.86 1.88 -4.68
N ALA A 148 -5.78 1.08 -5.24
CA ALA A 148 -6.81 1.58 -6.17
C ALA A 148 -7.68 2.68 -5.55
N LYS A 149 -8.07 2.53 -4.27
CA LYS A 149 -8.82 3.56 -3.55
C LYS A 149 -7.97 4.81 -3.29
N ALA A 150 -6.72 4.66 -2.88
CA ALA A 150 -5.79 5.78 -2.68
C ALA A 150 -5.55 6.57 -3.99
N ILE A 151 -5.47 5.87 -5.13
CA ILE A 151 -5.42 6.49 -6.47
C ILE A 151 -6.69 7.31 -6.72
N PHE A 152 -7.87 6.71 -6.49
CA PHE A 152 -9.14 7.39 -6.69
C PHE A 152 -9.27 8.65 -5.82
N ASP A 153 -8.97 8.57 -4.53
CA ASP A 153 -9.03 9.70 -3.60
C ASP A 153 -8.05 10.81 -4.02
N TYR A 154 -6.80 10.48 -4.35
CA TYR A 154 -5.82 11.47 -4.81
C TYR A 154 -6.23 12.16 -6.12
N VAL A 155 -6.70 11.40 -7.12
CA VAL A 155 -7.10 11.95 -8.42
C VAL A 155 -8.34 12.82 -8.30
N THR A 156 -9.31 12.42 -7.46
CA THR A 156 -10.54 13.20 -7.26
C THR A 156 -10.32 14.48 -6.47
N GLU A 157 -9.38 14.48 -5.52
CA GLU A 157 -9.02 15.66 -4.75
C GLU A 157 -8.01 16.58 -5.46
N PHE A 158 -7.32 16.11 -6.50
CA PHE A 158 -6.13 16.75 -7.08
C PHE A 158 -6.26 18.27 -7.28
N ASP A 159 -7.34 18.72 -7.93
CA ASP A 159 -7.57 20.14 -8.21
C ASP A 159 -7.79 20.99 -6.95
N SER A 160 -8.31 20.40 -5.88
CA SER A 160 -8.55 21.08 -4.60
C SER A 160 -7.28 21.21 -3.74
N LEU A 161 -6.24 20.44 -4.03
CA LEU A 161 -5.01 20.39 -3.25
C LEU A 161 -4.04 21.52 -3.61
N SER A 162 -3.34 22.03 -2.59
CA SER A 162 -2.19 22.89 -2.77
C SER A 162 -1.06 22.15 -3.49
N PHE A 163 -0.09 22.86 -4.07
CA PHE A 163 1.07 22.24 -4.72
C PHE A 163 1.86 21.35 -3.75
N GLU A 164 2.07 21.81 -2.51
CA GLU A 164 2.78 21.05 -1.48
C GLU A 164 2.01 19.78 -1.11
N ASP A 165 0.70 19.87 -0.89
CA ASP A 165 -0.14 18.71 -0.59
C ASP A 165 -0.13 17.70 -1.75
N ARG A 166 -0.16 18.16 -3.00
CA ARG A 166 -0.02 17.26 -4.17
C ARG A 166 1.29 16.49 -4.10
N LEU A 167 2.40 17.17 -3.85
CA LEU A 167 3.72 16.54 -3.78
C LEU A 167 3.80 15.51 -2.65
N TYR A 168 3.40 15.87 -1.43
CA TYR A 168 3.46 14.96 -0.28
C TYR A 168 2.53 13.76 -0.45
N LYS A 169 1.29 13.99 -0.89
CA LYS A 169 0.33 12.91 -1.11
C LYS A 169 0.77 11.98 -2.24
N PHE A 170 1.37 12.53 -3.30
CA PHE A 170 1.90 11.74 -4.40
C PHE A 170 3.07 10.85 -3.99
N GLN A 171 3.95 11.31 -3.09
CA GLN A 171 5.06 10.48 -2.58
C GLN A 171 4.55 9.22 -1.86
N GLY A 172 3.56 9.36 -0.98
CA GLY A 172 2.89 8.23 -0.34
C GLY A 172 2.21 7.31 -1.36
N LEU A 173 1.45 7.88 -2.29
CA LEU A 173 0.77 7.14 -3.35
C LEU A 173 1.74 6.34 -4.24
N ALA A 174 2.88 6.94 -4.61
CA ALA A 174 3.89 6.30 -5.44
C ALA A 174 4.46 5.05 -4.76
N ASN A 175 4.66 5.09 -3.43
CA ASN A 175 5.10 3.91 -2.67
C ASN A 175 4.07 2.78 -2.73
N PHE A 176 2.78 3.08 -2.61
CA PHE A 176 1.71 2.08 -2.74
C PHE A 176 1.64 1.49 -4.15
N ILE A 177 1.73 2.33 -5.19
CA ILE A 177 1.77 1.87 -6.58
C ILE A 177 2.97 0.94 -6.80
N THR A 178 4.16 1.32 -6.35
CA THR A 178 5.36 0.49 -6.47
C THR A 178 5.23 -0.84 -5.73
N ALA A 179 4.67 -0.84 -4.51
CA ALA A 179 4.43 -2.07 -3.76
C ALA A 179 3.45 -3.01 -4.49
N SER A 180 2.34 -2.46 -5.00
CA SER A 180 1.36 -3.21 -5.80
C SER A 180 1.99 -3.81 -7.05
N LEU A 181 2.81 -3.05 -7.78
CA LEU A 181 3.50 -3.55 -8.98
C LEU A 181 4.43 -4.72 -8.67
N GLY A 182 5.23 -4.62 -7.59
CA GLY A 182 6.13 -5.70 -7.19
C GLY A 182 5.37 -7.00 -6.91
N VAL A 183 4.20 -6.91 -6.28
CA VAL A 183 3.35 -8.08 -6.02
C VAL A 183 2.69 -8.60 -7.31
N ILE A 184 2.20 -7.71 -8.19
CA ILE A 184 1.64 -8.10 -9.50
C ILE A 184 2.68 -8.85 -10.34
N GLU A 185 3.93 -8.40 -10.33
CA GLU A 185 5.03 -9.05 -11.06
C GLU A 185 5.37 -10.42 -10.47
N LEU A 186 5.32 -10.56 -9.14
CA LEU A 186 5.46 -11.85 -8.46
C LEU A 186 4.31 -12.80 -8.77
N GLU A 187 3.08 -12.32 -8.96
CA GLU A 187 1.96 -13.18 -9.38
C GLU A 187 2.13 -13.68 -10.82
N ALA A 188 2.66 -12.84 -11.72
CA ALA A 188 2.93 -13.22 -13.10
C ALA A 188 4.12 -14.19 -13.22
N ASN A 189 5.12 -14.05 -12.35
CA ASN A 189 6.32 -14.89 -12.30
C ASN A 189 6.58 -15.36 -10.86
N PRO A 190 5.84 -16.38 -10.38
CA PRO A 190 5.91 -16.82 -9.00
C PRO A 190 7.29 -17.37 -8.64
N ASP A 191 7.96 -16.69 -7.72
CA ASP A 191 9.18 -17.14 -7.05
C ASP A 191 8.91 -17.24 -5.54
N GLU A 192 8.79 -18.46 -5.04
CA GLU A 192 8.53 -18.75 -3.63
C GLU A 192 9.57 -18.12 -2.69
N SER A 193 10.84 -18.01 -3.13
CA SER A 193 11.90 -17.42 -2.32
C SER A 193 11.72 -15.90 -2.16
N LEU A 194 11.27 -15.22 -3.22
CA LEU A 194 10.94 -13.80 -3.20
C LEU A 194 9.63 -13.53 -2.43
N ILE A 195 8.63 -14.39 -2.56
CA ILE A 195 7.38 -14.30 -1.79
C ILE A 195 7.69 -14.45 -0.30
N GLU A 196 8.50 -15.43 0.09
CA GLU A 196 8.89 -15.63 1.48
C GLU A 196 9.79 -14.50 2.00
N ALA A 197 10.68 -13.96 1.16
CA ALA A 197 11.45 -12.76 1.49
C ALA A 197 10.57 -11.52 1.66
N ALA A 198 9.53 -11.34 0.83
CA ALA A 198 8.57 -10.25 0.96
C ALA A 198 7.73 -10.37 2.23
N ARG A 199 7.29 -11.60 2.58
CA ARG A 199 6.67 -11.88 3.88
C ARG A 199 7.59 -11.49 5.03
N LYS A 200 8.86 -11.92 5.01
CA LYS A 200 9.84 -11.56 6.04
C LYS A 200 10.17 -10.06 6.05
N GLY A 201 10.22 -9.42 4.88
CA GLY A 201 10.48 -7.99 4.69
C GLY A 201 9.38 -7.09 5.24
N GLY A 202 8.11 -7.47 5.03
CA GLY A 202 6.97 -6.82 5.68
C GLY A 202 7.03 -6.94 7.20
N ARG A 203 7.54 -8.06 7.73
CA ARG A 203 7.78 -8.25 9.17
C ARG A 203 8.99 -7.46 9.72
N THR A 204 9.91 -7.01 8.87
CA THR A 204 11.15 -6.32 9.29
C THR A 204 11.19 -4.83 8.99
N LYS A 205 10.17 -4.27 8.32
CA LYS A 205 10.05 -2.82 8.18
C LYS A 205 9.77 -2.19 9.53
N GLN A 206 10.68 -1.28 9.91
CA GLN A 206 10.63 -0.58 11.18
C GLN A 206 9.50 0.46 11.19
N SER A 207 8.68 0.44 12.24
CA SER A 207 7.74 1.53 12.56
C SER A 207 8.47 2.87 12.72
N PRO A 208 7.80 4.03 12.66
CA PRO A 208 8.45 5.33 12.85
C PRO A 208 9.16 5.44 14.20
N TYR A 209 8.58 4.81 15.24
CA TYR A 209 9.17 4.73 16.57
C TYR A 209 10.41 3.83 16.60
N GLU A 210 10.46 2.76 15.80
CA GLU A 210 11.67 1.94 15.65
C GLU A 210 12.76 2.67 14.86
N LYS A 211 12.39 3.34 13.75
CA LYS A 211 13.33 4.17 12.97
C LYS A 211 13.92 5.31 13.80
N ALA A 212 13.12 5.92 14.68
CA ALA A 212 13.56 6.99 15.58
C ALA A 212 14.37 6.48 16.80
N GLY A 213 14.54 5.16 16.95
CA GLY A 213 15.21 4.55 18.10
C GLY A 213 14.39 4.56 19.40
N THR A 214 13.12 5.03 19.36
CA THR A 214 12.21 5.08 20.50
C THR A 214 12.05 3.70 21.14
N ILE A 215 11.80 2.67 20.32
CA ILE A 215 11.57 1.30 20.81
C ILE A 215 12.83 0.71 21.45
N THR A 216 14.00 1.00 20.91
CA THR A 216 15.29 0.58 21.49
C THR A 216 15.45 1.18 22.89
N ALA A 217 15.28 2.50 23.02
CA ALA A 217 15.41 3.20 24.30
C ALA A 217 14.37 2.73 25.33
N VAL A 218 13.14 2.48 24.89
CA VAL A 218 12.08 1.92 25.76
C VAL A 218 12.45 0.51 26.23
N ASN A 219 12.97 -0.36 25.36
CA ASN A 219 13.37 -1.71 25.75
C ASN A 219 14.56 -1.70 26.73
N GLU A 220 15.55 -0.83 26.52
CA GLU A 220 16.66 -0.64 27.48
C GLU A 220 16.14 -0.20 28.85
N LEU A 221 15.23 0.77 28.89
CA LEU A 221 14.59 1.21 30.14
C LEU A 221 13.82 0.07 30.83
N LEU A 222 13.08 -0.75 30.07
CA LEU A 222 12.32 -1.87 30.63
C LEU A 222 13.22 -3.00 31.14
N GLU A 223 14.39 -3.18 30.52
CA GLU A 223 15.44 -4.08 31.02
C GLU A 223 15.99 -3.58 32.37
N GLU A 224 16.27 -2.29 32.49
CA GLU A 224 16.74 -1.68 33.76
C GLU A 224 15.67 -1.67 34.85
N LYS A 225 14.39 -1.54 34.47
CA LYS A 225 13.25 -1.40 35.40
C LYS A 225 12.43 -2.69 35.56
N GLN A 226 13.05 -3.85 35.33
CA GLN A 226 12.47 -5.18 35.56
C GLN A 226 11.76 -5.31 36.92
N ASP A 227 12.33 -4.73 37.97
CA ASP A 227 11.77 -4.81 39.33
C ASP A 227 10.45 -4.06 39.47
N ILE A 228 10.26 -2.97 38.71
CA ILE A 228 8.99 -2.23 38.67
C ILE A 228 7.98 -3.01 37.84
N LEU A 229 8.40 -3.59 36.72
CA LEU A 229 7.54 -4.35 35.81
C LEU A 229 6.85 -5.53 36.54
N LYS A 230 7.56 -6.21 37.43
CA LYS A 230 7.06 -7.37 38.20
C LYS A 230 6.08 -7.00 39.34
N GLN A 231 5.93 -5.72 39.67
CA GLN A 231 5.04 -5.27 40.75
C GLN A 231 3.59 -5.11 40.28
N LYS A 232 2.64 -5.27 41.22
CA LYS A 232 1.22 -4.99 40.95
C LYS A 232 1.05 -3.51 40.62
N GLY A 233 0.60 -3.20 39.39
CA GLY A 233 0.50 -1.82 38.87
C GLY A 233 1.78 -1.31 38.19
N GLY A 234 2.82 -2.13 38.09
CA GLY A 234 4.11 -1.78 37.47
C GLY A 234 3.99 -1.26 36.05
N LYS A 235 3.14 -1.87 35.22
CA LYS A 235 2.87 -1.41 33.84
C LYS A 235 2.38 0.05 33.78
N THR A 236 1.46 0.43 34.67
CA THR A 236 0.93 1.81 34.73
C THR A 236 2.02 2.80 35.17
N THR A 237 2.87 2.40 36.11
CA THR A 237 4.01 3.22 36.54
C THR A 237 5.03 3.39 35.41
N LEU A 238 5.34 2.32 34.67
CA LEU A 238 6.26 2.34 33.54
C LEU A 238 5.70 3.14 32.36
N TYR A 239 4.40 3.04 32.09
CA TYR A 239 3.73 3.89 31.10
C TYR A 239 3.94 5.38 31.40
N LYS A 240 3.65 5.82 32.64
CA LYS A 240 3.84 7.22 33.04
C LYS A 240 5.30 7.66 32.90
N LEU A 241 6.24 6.82 33.33
CA LEU A 241 7.66 7.10 33.21
C LEU A 241 8.10 7.26 31.74
N ILE A 242 7.72 6.32 30.87
CA ILE A 242 8.03 6.38 29.43
C ILE A 242 7.44 7.66 28.82
N ARG A 243 6.20 7.99 29.16
CA ARG A 243 5.53 9.20 28.68
C ARG A 243 6.28 10.47 29.13
N ASP A 244 6.66 10.56 30.40
CA ASP A 244 7.41 11.71 30.93
C ASP A 244 8.79 11.84 30.27
N LEU A 245 9.46 10.72 29.99
CA LEU A 245 10.74 10.70 29.28
C LEU A 245 10.62 11.12 27.82
N ILE A 246 9.52 10.80 27.16
CA ILE A 246 9.24 11.28 25.79
C ILE A 246 8.88 12.77 25.82
N ALA A 247 8.04 13.20 26.75
CA ALA A 247 7.64 14.62 26.88
C ALA A 247 8.84 15.53 27.22
N SER A 248 9.78 15.03 28.02
CA SER A 248 11.05 15.73 28.31
C SER A 248 12.09 15.60 27.19
N GLN A 249 11.77 14.93 26.08
CA GLN A 249 12.67 14.65 24.94
C GLN A 249 13.91 13.82 25.31
N THR A 250 13.88 13.14 26.47
CA THR A 250 14.93 12.19 26.86
C THR A 250 14.89 10.95 25.98
N ILE A 251 13.69 10.48 25.62
CA ILE A 251 13.46 9.46 24.60
C ILE A 251 12.96 10.16 23.34
N SER A 252 13.70 10.02 22.24
CA SER A 252 13.27 10.55 20.94
C SER A 252 12.01 9.83 20.47
N ALA A 253 11.02 10.58 19.99
CA ALA A 253 9.82 10.05 19.37
C ALA A 253 9.38 10.99 18.22
N PRO A 254 8.97 10.45 17.07
CA PRO A 254 8.52 11.25 15.93
C PRO A 254 7.22 12.03 16.22
N LYS A 255 6.40 11.54 17.16
CA LYS A 255 5.20 12.19 17.70
C LYS A 255 4.93 11.65 19.11
N GLU A 256 4.09 12.33 19.91
CA GLU A 256 3.71 11.84 21.24
C GLU A 256 2.88 10.55 21.10
N PRO A 257 3.36 9.40 21.63
CA PRO A 257 2.63 8.13 21.54
C PRO A 257 1.52 8.09 22.59
N THR A 258 0.53 7.23 22.35
CA THR A 258 -0.59 7.10 23.28
C THR A 258 -0.34 6.10 24.37
N GLU A 259 -1.22 6.12 25.38
CA GLU A 259 -1.22 5.13 26.44
C GLU A 259 -1.28 3.70 25.91
N LYS A 260 -2.17 3.43 24.93
CA LYS A 260 -2.30 2.10 24.33
C LYS A 260 -0.99 1.70 23.65
N THR A 261 -0.39 2.60 22.87
CA THR A 261 0.88 2.36 22.17
C THR A 261 2.00 2.01 23.15
N ILE A 262 2.18 2.80 24.22
CA ILE A 262 3.23 2.56 25.22
C ILE A 262 2.98 1.24 25.97
N LEU A 263 1.73 0.96 26.37
CA LEU A 263 1.38 -0.29 27.04
C LEU A 263 1.60 -1.53 26.14
N GLN A 264 1.43 -1.37 24.83
CA GLN A 264 1.70 -2.41 23.85
C GLN A 264 3.20 -2.68 23.73
N TRP A 265 4.06 -1.65 23.77
CA TRP A 265 5.51 -1.83 23.84
C TRP A 265 5.94 -2.62 25.08
N ILE A 266 5.38 -2.28 26.25
CA ILE A 266 5.65 -2.99 27.51
C ILE A 266 5.22 -4.46 27.40
N THR A 267 4.04 -4.72 26.83
CA THR A 267 3.52 -6.09 26.66
C THR A 267 4.34 -6.90 25.66
N ASN A 268 4.75 -6.28 24.56
CA ASN A 268 5.62 -6.92 23.57
C ASN A 268 6.99 -7.27 24.16
N PHE A 269 7.54 -6.41 25.04
CA PHE A 269 8.78 -6.69 25.76
C PHE A 269 8.64 -7.90 26.71
N GLU A 270 7.54 -7.98 27.46
CA GLU A 270 7.28 -9.14 28.33
C GLU A 270 7.13 -10.45 27.54
N ASN A 271 6.45 -10.42 26.39
CA ASN A 271 6.25 -11.61 25.56
C ASN A 271 7.51 -12.09 24.83
N ARG A 272 8.57 -11.27 24.78
CA ARG A 272 9.86 -11.60 24.14
C ARG A 272 10.84 -12.30 25.10
N LYS A 273 10.55 -12.35 26.41
CA LYS A 273 11.34 -13.04 27.44
C LYS A 273 10.71 -14.37 27.84
#